data_AF-A0A5C6GHZ0-F1
#
_entry.id   AF-A0A5C6GHZ0-F1
#
_cell.length_a   1.000
_cell.length_b   1.000
_cell.length_c   1.000
_cell.angle_alpha   90.00
_cell.angle_beta   90.00
_cell.angle_gamma   90.00
#
_symmetry.space_group_name_H-M   'P 1'
#
loop_
_entity.id
_entity.type
_entity.pdbx_description
1 polymer ?
#
loop_
_entity_poly.entity_id
_entity_poly.type
_entity_poly.pdbx_seq_one_letter_code
_entity_poly.pdbx_strand_id
1 'polypeptide(L)'
;MTKIDAEILIVGAGIGGLTLAAICKRLDITCKVLERTEVLQPIGTGISLAPNALRVLDQIGVYKELQGTSQKLRKLQIWRNTTQWNSLSLHAFESTYGYPILSAERHSFHGLLYEAAGEENVVLGTKVVDIVDSPGEPVRVIVEGGKEYRGNLVVGADGIRSAVRRAVLRNLGGCQAIEDAAVLGNLFAENRKTLVEDTELNLSTYANIREPRTKDLSKFSDNFALLHTARLPYGTGPLIRWLLYTLVPTWFWINYLGWLYKYQPTIVALGTPSAHEKNKG
;
A
#
# COMPACT_ATOMS: atom_id res chain seq x y z
N MET A 1 22.14 -8.78 26.62
CA MET A 1 21.11 -8.75 25.57
C MET A 1 21.79 -8.41 24.26
N THR A 2 21.54 -9.19 23.22
CA THR A 2 22.05 -8.93 21.86
C THR A 2 21.54 -7.58 21.38
N LYS A 3 22.42 -6.70 20.90
CA LYS A 3 22.02 -5.35 20.48
C LYS A 3 21.11 -5.44 19.25
N ILE A 4 19.89 -4.92 19.35
CA ILE A 4 18.98 -4.74 18.21
C ILE A 4 19.21 -3.38 17.56
N ASP A 5 19.10 -3.31 16.24
CA ASP A 5 19.22 -2.06 15.46
C ASP A 5 17.91 -1.27 15.44
N ALA A 6 16.78 -1.97 15.46
CA ALA A 6 15.43 -1.42 15.54
C ALA A 6 14.45 -2.52 15.99
N GLU A 7 13.29 -2.15 16.52
CA GLU A 7 12.19 -3.11 16.74
C GLU A 7 11.75 -3.72 15.41
N ILE A 8 11.61 -2.91 14.35
CA ILE A 8 11.11 -3.36 13.06
C ILE A 8 12.10 -3.07 11.94
N LEU A 9 12.57 -4.11 11.25
CA LEU A 9 13.32 -3.98 10.01
C LEU A 9 12.37 -4.05 8.82
N ILE A 10 12.42 -3.06 7.94
CA ILE A 10 11.57 -2.97 6.75
C ILE A 10 12.46 -3.11 5.53
N VAL A 11 12.26 -4.14 4.71
CA VAL A 11 13.09 -4.38 3.52
C VAL A 11 12.44 -3.71 2.32
N GLY A 12 12.98 -2.59 1.86
CA GLY A 12 12.55 -1.83 0.70
C GLY A 12 11.89 -0.48 1.04
N ALA A 13 12.40 0.61 0.45
CA ALA A 13 11.86 1.97 0.58
C ALA A 13 10.84 2.31 -0.53
N GLY A 14 9.98 1.37 -0.89
CA GLY A 14 8.83 1.63 -1.75
C GLY A 14 7.69 2.34 -0.99
N ILE A 15 6.58 2.61 -1.68
CA ILE A 15 5.37 3.24 -1.09
C ILE A 15 4.95 2.51 0.20
N GLY A 16 4.88 1.17 0.19
CA GLY A 16 4.48 0.40 1.37
C GLY A 16 5.46 0.50 2.53
N GLY A 17 6.75 0.34 2.25
CA GLY A 17 7.79 0.39 3.28
C GLY A 17 7.91 1.76 3.93
N LEU A 18 7.89 2.84 3.13
CA LEU A 18 7.93 4.20 3.64
C LEU A 18 6.63 4.59 4.38
N THR A 19 5.48 4.16 3.89
CA THR A 19 4.21 4.35 4.61
C THR A 19 4.27 3.66 5.98
N LEU A 20 4.77 2.43 6.04
CA LEU A 20 4.90 1.70 7.30
C LEU A 20 5.91 2.35 8.24
N ALA A 21 7.05 2.83 7.73
CA ALA A 21 8.04 3.55 8.51
C ALA A 21 7.47 4.85 9.09
N ALA A 22 6.70 5.62 8.30
CA ALA A 22 5.99 6.81 8.77
C ALA A 22 4.97 6.47 9.87
N ILE A 23 4.23 5.37 9.73
CA ILE A 23 3.34 4.87 10.79
C ILE A 23 4.13 4.52 12.06
N CYS A 24 5.24 3.78 11.93
CA CYS A 24 6.08 3.41 13.08
C CYS A 24 6.61 4.67 13.79
N LYS A 25 7.09 5.68 13.05
CA LYS A 25 7.53 6.96 13.60
C LYS A 25 6.41 7.66 14.37
N ARG A 26 5.18 7.67 13.85
CA ARG A 26 4.01 8.26 14.53
C ARG A 26 3.57 7.48 15.78
N LEU A 27 3.87 6.18 15.84
CA LEU A 27 3.58 5.29 16.97
C LEU A 27 4.75 5.18 17.98
N ASP A 28 5.85 5.92 17.76
CA ASP A 28 7.07 5.84 18.55
C ASP A 28 7.64 4.40 18.61
N ILE A 29 7.57 3.69 17.48
CA ILE A 29 8.14 2.35 17.28
C ILE A 29 9.41 2.50 16.47
N THR A 30 10.52 1.99 16.99
CA THR A 30 11.81 2.10 16.30
C THR A 30 11.81 1.21 15.07
N CYS A 31 12.12 1.80 13.90
CA CYS A 31 12.20 1.05 12.65
C CYS A 31 13.43 1.42 11.84
N LYS A 32 13.85 0.52 10.96
CA LYS A 32 14.90 0.78 9.98
C LYS A 32 14.51 0.23 8.63
N VAL A 33 14.45 1.09 7.62
CA VAL A 33 14.18 0.73 6.23
C VAL A 33 15.50 0.44 5.53
N LEU A 34 15.64 -0.75 4.96
CA LEU A 34 16.83 -1.18 4.22
C LEU A 34 16.51 -1.15 2.73
N GLU A 35 17.09 -0.21 2.00
CA GLU A 35 16.83 0.00 0.58
C GLU A 35 18.07 -0.28 -0.24
N ARG A 36 17.92 -1.09 -1.29
CA ARG A 36 19.02 -1.55 -2.15
C ARG A 36 19.61 -0.45 -3.03
N THR A 37 18.85 0.60 -3.36
CA THR A 37 19.32 1.69 -4.22
C THR A 37 20.17 2.68 -3.43
N GLU A 38 21.25 3.19 -4.04
CA GLU A 38 22.13 4.19 -3.42
C GLU A 38 21.50 5.58 -3.36
N VAL A 39 20.58 5.86 -4.28
CA VAL A 39 19.82 7.10 -4.35
C VAL A 39 18.36 6.75 -4.63
N LEU A 40 17.45 7.34 -3.85
CA LEU A 40 16.03 7.24 -4.12
C LEU A 40 15.71 8.07 -5.37
N GLN A 41 15.59 7.39 -6.51
CA GLN A 41 15.08 7.97 -7.74
C GLN A 41 13.77 7.28 -8.10
N PRO A 42 12.62 7.85 -7.76
CA PRO A 42 11.35 7.31 -8.18
C PRO A 42 11.21 7.47 -9.70
N ILE A 43 11.49 6.39 -10.43
CA ILE A 43 11.21 6.34 -11.86
C ILE A 43 9.70 6.14 -12.02
N GLY A 44 9.01 7.08 -12.67
CA GLY A 44 7.60 6.86 -13.00
C GLY A 44 6.80 8.07 -13.43
N THR A 45 5.64 7.75 -13.96
CA THR A 45 4.56 8.67 -14.36
C THR A 45 3.66 9.01 -13.15
N GLY A 46 2.51 9.64 -13.39
CA GLY A 46 1.53 9.91 -12.36
C GLY A 46 0.98 8.65 -11.67
N ILE A 47 0.57 8.79 -10.41
CA ILE A 47 -0.13 7.79 -9.61
C ILE A 47 -1.51 8.32 -9.20
N SER A 48 -2.53 7.47 -9.23
CA SER A 48 -3.86 7.80 -8.73
C SER A 48 -4.05 7.20 -7.34
N LEU A 49 -4.40 8.05 -6.37
CA LEU A 49 -4.62 7.70 -4.97
C LEU A 49 -6.11 7.84 -4.65
N ALA A 50 -6.71 6.72 -4.25
CA ALA A 50 -8.12 6.62 -3.91
C ALA A 50 -8.37 6.88 -2.41
N PRO A 51 -9.64 7.06 -1.97
CA PRO A 51 -9.97 7.47 -0.60
C PRO A 51 -9.44 6.56 0.52
N ASN A 52 -9.33 5.25 0.26
CA ASN A 52 -8.73 4.28 1.18
C ASN A 52 -7.28 4.65 1.52
N ALA A 53 -6.49 4.99 0.50
CA ALA A 53 -5.10 5.39 0.69
C ALA A 53 -4.99 6.78 1.32
N LEU A 54 -5.75 7.76 0.81
CA LEU A 54 -5.68 9.14 1.28
C LEU A 54 -6.00 9.28 2.77
N ARG A 55 -6.91 8.45 3.28
CA ARG A 55 -7.24 8.43 4.71
C ARG A 55 -6.05 8.01 5.58
N VAL A 56 -5.31 6.99 5.16
CA VAL A 56 -4.10 6.55 5.88
C VAL A 56 -3.03 7.62 5.79
N LEU A 57 -2.84 8.21 4.60
CA LEU A 57 -1.89 9.30 4.36
C LEU A 57 -2.20 10.54 5.22
N ASP A 58 -3.47 10.78 5.54
CA ASP A 58 -3.87 11.87 6.43
C ASP A 58 -3.45 11.61 7.88
N GLN A 59 -3.63 10.38 8.38
CA GLN A 59 -3.24 10.02 9.76
C GLN A 59 -1.73 10.11 10.01
N ILE A 60 -0.92 9.92 8.96
CA ILE A 60 0.54 10.09 9.00
C ILE A 60 1.00 11.51 8.60
N GLY A 61 0.08 12.45 8.36
CA GLY A 61 0.40 13.86 8.10
C GLY A 61 0.79 14.21 6.66
N VAL A 62 0.75 13.25 5.73
CA VAL A 62 1.17 13.44 4.33
C VAL A 62 0.08 14.08 3.46
N TYR A 63 -1.19 13.87 3.81
CA TYR A 63 -2.32 14.21 2.93
C TYR A 63 -2.38 15.70 2.52
N LYS A 64 -2.14 16.63 3.45
CA LYS A 64 -2.29 18.06 3.18
C LYS A 64 -1.33 18.55 2.10
N GLU A 65 -0.06 18.16 2.20
CA GLU A 65 0.98 18.54 1.24
C GLU A 65 0.80 17.81 -0.09
N LEU A 66 0.46 16.51 -0.02
CA LEU A 66 0.10 15.74 -1.21
C LEU A 66 -1.06 16.40 -1.96
N GLN A 67 -2.10 16.87 -1.26
CA GLN A 67 -3.23 17.55 -1.89
C GLN A 67 -2.79 18.84 -2.60
N GLY A 68 -1.86 19.60 -2.02
CA GLY A 68 -1.32 20.82 -2.62
C GLY A 68 -0.49 20.60 -3.89
N THR A 69 0.11 19.42 -4.03
CA THR A 69 0.96 19.04 -5.17
C THR A 69 0.25 18.11 -6.18
N SER A 70 -1.00 17.74 -5.91
CA SER A 70 -1.78 16.81 -6.73
C SER A 70 -2.95 17.48 -7.46
N GLN A 71 -3.47 16.79 -8.47
CA GLN A 71 -4.69 17.17 -9.18
C GLN A 71 -5.85 16.28 -8.76
N LYS A 72 -6.98 16.89 -8.40
CA LYS A 72 -8.22 16.16 -8.13
C LYS A 72 -8.84 15.65 -9.43
N LEU A 73 -8.99 14.34 -9.55
CA LEU A 73 -9.65 13.72 -10.70
C LEU A 73 -11.16 13.92 -10.60
N ARG A 74 -11.75 14.57 -11.60
CA ARG A 74 -13.20 14.87 -11.65
C ARG A 74 -13.98 13.84 -12.43
N LYS A 75 -13.40 13.33 -13.52
CA LYS A 75 -14.03 12.38 -14.44
C LYS A 75 -13.03 11.34 -14.93
N LEU A 76 -13.52 10.13 -15.18
CA LEU A 76 -12.83 9.10 -15.94
C LEU A 76 -13.57 8.93 -17.27
N GLN A 77 -12.89 9.19 -18.39
CA GLN A 77 -13.49 9.04 -19.71
C GLN A 77 -12.89 7.83 -20.42
N ILE A 78 -13.76 7.03 -21.03
CA ILE A 78 -13.38 5.83 -21.78
C ILE A 78 -13.56 6.17 -23.26
N TRP A 79 -12.47 6.07 -24.01
CA TRP A 79 -12.43 6.40 -25.43
C TRP A 79 -11.98 5.19 -26.25
N ARG A 80 -12.51 5.08 -27.47
CA ARG A 80 -11.91 4.26 -28.53
C ARG A 80 -11.71 5.15 -29.75
N ASN A 81 -10.46 5.31 -30.16
CA ASN A 81 -10.07 6.28 -31.19
C ASN A 81 -10.59 7.68 -30.80
N THR A 82 -11.40 8.31 -31.64
CA THR A 82 -12.01 9.63 -31.40
C THR A 82 -13.43 9.55 -30.82
N THR A 83 -13.94 8.36 -30.54
CA THR A 83 -15.29 8.17 -30.00
C THR A 83 -15.25 7.96 -28.49
N GLN A 84 -15.90 8.85 -27.74
CA GLN A 84 -16.11 8.65 -26.30
C GLN A 84 -17.18 7.59 -26.09
N TRP A 85 -16.81 6.49 -25.42
CA TRP A 85 -17.74 5.42 -25.04
C TRP A 85 -18.45 5.73 -23.73
N ASN A 86 -17.75 6.31 -22.76
CA ASN A 86 -18.33 6.65 -21.46
C ASN A 86 -17.59 7.80 -20.79
N SER A 87 -18.25 8.43 -19.82
CA SER A 87 -17.68 9.41 -18.91
C SER A 87 -18.27 9.20 -17.51
N LEU A 88 -17.43 8.74 -16.59
CA LEU A 88 -17.80 8.50 -15.20
C LEU A 88 -17.43 9.72 -14.35
N SER A 89 -18.39 10.23 -13.58
CA SER A 89 -18.12 11.25 -12.56
C SER A 89 -17.42 10.62 -11.37
N LEU A 90 -16.32 11.22 -10.91
CA LEU A 90 -15.57 10.79 -9.73
C LEU A 90 -15.91 11.63 -8.48
N HIS A 91 -16.79 12.64 -8.61
CA HIS A 91 -17.22 13.47 -7.48
C HIS A 91 -17.88 12.67 -6.35
N ALA A 92 -18.58 11.58 -6.70
CA ALA A 92 -19.24 10.72 -5.73
C ALA A 92 -18.27 10.07 -4.73
N PHE A 93 -16.99 9.91 -5.06
CA PHE A 93 -16.00 9.36 -4.12
C PHE A 93 -15.80 10.25 -2.90
N GLU A 94 -15.69 11.57 -3.12
CA GLU A 94 -15.48 12.52 -2.02
C GLU A 94 -16.70 12.66 -1.15
N SER A 95 -17.90 12.78 -1.73
CA SER A 95 -19.13 12.86 -0.95
C SER A 95 -19.42 11.56 -0.17
N THR A 96 -19.01 10.40 -0.71
CA THR A 96 -19.27 9.09 -0.07
C THR A 96 -18.20 8.74 0.98
N TYR A 97 -16.93 9.04 0.72
CA TYR A 97 -15.81 8.56 1.53
C TYR A 97 -15.02 9.67 2.24
N GLY A 98 -15.36 10.94 2.03
CA GLY A 98 -14.71 12.11 2.63
C GLY A 98 -13.43 12.56 1.91
N TYR A 99 -12.92 11.76 0.96
CA TYR A 99 -11.70 12.07 0.20
C TYR A 99 -11.94 11.92 -1.30
N PRO A 100 -11.30 12.75 -2.15
CA PRO A 100 -11.39 12.61 -3.59
C PRO A 100 -10.52 11.45 -4.11
N ILE A 101 -10.44 11.32 -5.44
CA ILE A 101 -9.31 10.63 -6.08
C ILE A 101 -8.30 11.71 -6.49
N LEU A 102 -7.06 11.57 -6.03
CA LEU A 102 -5.96 12.47 -6.40
C LEU A 102 -5.08 11.79 -7.45
N SER A 103 -4.61 12.56 -8.43
CA SER A 103 -3.53 12.17 -9.32
C SER A 103 -2.30 12.99 -8.96
N ALA A 104 -1.23 12.31 -8.56
CA ALA A 104 0.00 12.91 -8.09
C ALA A 104 1.16 12.49 -8.99
N GLU A 105 2.21 13.30 -9.08
CA GLU A 105 3.49 12.82 -9.62
C GLU A 105 4.09 11.81 -8.64
N ARG A 106 4.43 10.62 -9.13
CA ARG A 106 4.91 9.54 -8.26
C ARG A 106 6.18 9.92 -7.50
N HIS A 107 7.07 10.69 -8.12
CA HIS A 107 8.31 11.13 -7.46
C HIS A 107 8.02 12.05 -6.28
N SER A 108 7.15 13.05 -6.48
CA SER A 108 6.78 14.00 -5.43
C SER A 108 6.07 13.27 -4.29
N PHE A 109 5.10 12.40 -4.59
CA PHE A 109 4.43 11.61 -3.56
C PHE A 109 5.40 10.71 -2.79
N HIS A 110 6.35 10.06 -3.47
CA HIS A 110 7.35 9.22 -2.82
C HIS A 110 8.27 10.02 -1.90
N GLY A 111 8.69 11.23 -2.33
CA GLY A 111 9.46 12.16 -1.50
C GLY A 111 8.74 12.54 -0.20
N LEU A 112 7.44 12.84 -0.27
CA LEU A 112 6.63 13.13 0.92
C LEU A 112 6.59 11.94 1.90
N LEU A 113 6.51 10.71 1.38
CA LEU A 113 6.56 9.51 2.22
C LEU A 113 7.94 9.30 2.83
N TYR A 114 9.01 9.62 2.09
CA TYR A 114 10.38 9.52 2.57
C TYR A 114 10.64 10.47 3.74
N GLU A 115 10.22 11.72 3.62
CA GLU A 115 10.29 12.70 4.70
C GLU A 115 9.45 12.26 5.91
N ALA A 116 8.20 11.83 5.68
CA ALA A 116 7.33 11.35 6.75
C ALA A 116 7.86 10.10 7.48
N ALA A 117 8.61 9.25 6.79
CA ALA A 117 9.30 8.10 7.38
C ALA A 117 10.48 8.50 8.29
N GLY A 118 11.01 9.71 8.13
CA GLY A 118 12.29 10.12 8.72
C GLY A 118 13.46 9.54 7.92
N GLU A 119 14.19 10.41 7.22
CA GLU A 119 15.33 10.03 6.39
C GLU A 119 16.39 9.25 7.18
N GLU A 120 16.54 9.58 8.48
CA GLU A 120 17.42 8.92 9.43
C GLU A 120 17.12 7.43 9.63
N ASN A 121 15.87 7.01 9.39
CA ASN A 121 15.43 5.63 9.52
C ASN A 121 15.68 4.82 8.26
N VAL A 122 16.09 5.45 7.15
CA VAL A 122 16.26 4.79 5.86
C VAL A 122 17.74 4.66 5.53
N VAL A 123 18.19 3.41 5.37
CA VAL A 123 19.56 3.09 4.98
C VAL A 123 19.57 2.67 3.51
N LEU A 124 20.13 3.53 2.68
CA LEU A 124 20.33 3.33 1.24
C LEU A 124 21.53 2.41 0.96
N GLY A 125 21.66 1.96 -0.29
CA GLY A 125 22.74 1.08 -0.74
C GLY A 125 22.78 -0.27 -0.02
N THR A 126 21.68 -0.66 0.62
CA THR A 126 21.59 -1.79 1.54
C THR A 126 20.70 -2.87 0.96
N LYS A 127 21.31 -3.70 0.10
CA LYS A 127 20.61 -4.81 -0.55
C LYS A 127 20.57 -6.03 0.36
N VAL A 128 19.37 -6.38 0.81
CA VAL A 128 19.14 -7.62 1.57
C VAL A 128 19.33 -8.83 0.67
N VAL A 129 20.12 -9.80 1.13
CA VAL A 129 20.43 -11.04 0.41
C VAL A 129 19.92 -12.28 1.13
N ASP A 130 19.79 -12.23 2.47
CA ASP A 130 19.31 -13.35 3.27
C ASP A 130 18.65 -12.88 4.57
N ILE A 131 17.78 -13.73 5.14
CA ILE A 131 17.09 -13.49 6.42
C ILE A 131 17.17 -14.76 7.26
N VAL A 132 17.69 -14.64 8.48
CA VAL A 132 17.79 -15.75 9.43
C VAL A 132 16.88 -15.47 10.61
N ASP A 133 15.84 -16.30 10.74
CA ASP A 133 14.91 -16.31 11.85
C ASP A 133 15.16 -17.56 12.71
N SER A 134 15.65 -17.35 13.93
CA SER A 134 16.03 -18.42 14.86
C SER A 134 15.22 -18.29 16.13
N PRO A 135 14.59 -19.38 16.63
CA PRO A 135 13.74 -19.31 17.82
C PRO A 135 14.45 -18.69 19.03
N GLY A 136 13.82 -17.70 19.64
CA GLY A 136 14.34 -17.01 20.83
C GLY A 136 15.44 -15.97 20.55
N GLU A 137 15.78 -15.72 19.29
CA GLU A 137 16.73 -14.67 18.89
C GLU A 137 16.05 -13.59 18.04
N PRO A 138 16.53 -12.33 18.08
CA PRO A 138 16.12 -11.32 17.11
C PRO A 138 16.43 -11.78 15.68
N VAL A 139 15.51 -11.52 14.76
CA VAL A 139 15.66 -11.83 13.34
C VAL A 139 16.87 -11.07 12.79
N ARG A 140 17.71 -11.79 12.05
CA ARG A 140 18.89 -11.22 11.39
C ARG A 140 18.61 -11.01 9.91
N VAL A 141 18.88 -9.81 9.43
CA VAL A 141 18.84 -9.45 8.02
C VAL A 141 20.27 -9.28 7.53
N ILE A 142 20.67 -10.14 6.59
CA ILE A 142 22.02 -10.14 6.01
C ILE A 142 21.97 -9.36 4.70
N VAL A 143 22.88 -8.41 4.56
CA VAL A 143 22.97 -7.55 3.37
C VAL A 143 24.21 -7.87 2.55
N GLU A 144 24.19 -7.46 1.28
CA GLU A 144 25.34 -7.58 0.37
C GLU A 144 26.58 -6.96 1.02
N GLY A 145 27.72 -7.67 0.97
CA GLY A 145 28.93 -7.30 1.73
C GLY A 145 29.02 -7.87 3.15
N GLY A 146 28.01 -8.60 3.62
CA GLY A 146 28.06 -9.40 4.85
C GLY A 146 27.72 -8.66 6.14
N LYS A 147 27.33 -7.38 6.07
CA LYS A 147 26.80 -6.66 7.24
C LYS A 147 25.46 -7.26 7.66
N GLU A 148 25.21 -7.26 8.97
CA GLU A 148 23.95 -7.73 9.55
C GLU A 148 23.20 -6.58 10.21
N TYR A 149 21.87 -6.63 10.12
CA TYR A 149 20.94 -5.84 10.94
C TYR A 149 20.08 -6.78 11.77
N ARG A 150 19.79 -6.40 13.01
CA ARG A 150 19.00 -7.20 13.95
C ARG A 150 17.73 -6.46 14.35
N GLY A 151 16.60 -7.15 14.30
CA GLY A 151 15.34 -6.61 14.77
C GLY A 151 14.39 -7.67 15.30
N ASN A 152 13.34 -7.21 15.96
CA ASN A 152 12.33 -8.08 16.55
C ASN A 152 11.40 -8.66 15.47
N LEU A 153 11.15 -7.89 14.42
CA LEU A 153 10.33 -8.28 13.28
C LEU A 153 10.98 -7.81 11.97
N VAL A 154 10.79 -8.57 10.90
CA VAL A 154 11.13 -8.17 9.53
C VAL A 154 9.88 -8.08 8.67
N VAL A 155 9.68 -6.96 7.98
CA VAL A 155 8.61 -6.75 7.01
C VAL A 155 9.21 -6.64 5.61
N GLY A 156 8.82 -7.55 4.71
CA GLY A 156 9.19 -7.48 3.30
C GLY A 156 8.33 -6.50 2.52
N ALA A 157 8.91 -5.37 2.10
CA ALA A 157 8.31 -4.35 1.26
C ALA A 157 9.08 -4.14 -0.07
N ASP A 158 9.79 -5.18 -0.52
CA ASP A 158 10.76 -5.20 -1.62
C ASP A 158 10.15 -5.52 -3.00
N GLY A 159 8.84 -5.28 -3.12
CA GLY A 159 8.12 -5.23 -4.40
C GLY A 159 7.89 -6.57 -5.09
N ILE A 160 7.56 -6.51 -6.38
CA ILE A 160 7.07 -7.68 -7.13
C ILE A 160 8.14 -8.80 -7.26
N ARG A 161 9.43 -8.44 -7.22
CA ARG A 161 10.56 -9.39 -7.29
C ARG A 161 11.14 -9.72 -5.90
N SER A 162 10.34 -9.57 -4.85
CA SER A 162 10.71 -9.74 -3.44
C SER A 162 11.64 -10.93 -3.18
N ALA A 163 12.81 -10.63 -2.61
CA ALA A 163 13.73 -11.60 -2.04
C ALA A 163 13.18 -12.14 -0.70
N VAL A 164 12.55 -11.29 0.11
CA VAL A 164 11.95 -11.69 1.39
C VAL A 164 10.90 -12.78 1.19
N ARG A 165 10.02 -12.63 0.19
CA ARG A 165 8.99 -13.63 -0.13
C ARG A 165 9.58 -14.98 -0.53
N ARG A 166 10.77 -15.01 -1.14
CA ARG A 166 11.46 -16.26 -1.48
C ARG A 166 12.07 -16.93 -0.25
N ALA A 167 12.56 -16.15 0.71
CA ALA A 167 13.21 -16.66 1.92
C ALA A 167 12.22 -17.22 2.96
N VAL A 168 11.00 -16.66 3.06
CA VAL A 168 10.07 -16.95 4.17
C VAL A 168 9.10 -18.12 3.89
N LEU A 169 9.13 -18.73 2.69
CA LEU A 169 8.38 -19.96 2.31
C LEU A 169 6.85 -19.99 2.56
N ARG A 170 6.22 -18.88 2.98
CA ARG A 170 4.77 -18.77 3.17
C ARG A 170 4.20 -17.83 2.09
N ASN A 171 3.07 -18.19 1.48
CA ASN A 171 2.31 -17.34 0.54
C ASN A 171 1.65 -16.13 1.23
N LEU A 172 2.29 -15.59 2.27
CA LEU A 172 1.90 -14.38 2.96
C LEU A 172 2.31 -13.21 2.07
N GLY A 173 1.32 -12.54 1.49
CA GLY A 173 1.52 -11.42 0.58
C GLY A 173 0.45 -10.36 0.76
N GLY A 174 0.89 -9.11 0.84
CA GLY A 174 0.03 -7.94 0.80
C GLY A 174 -0.28 -7.52 -0.64
N CYS A 175 -1.47 -6.98 -0.86
CA CYS A 175 -1.79 -6.16 -2.00
C CYS A 175 -2.32 -4.82 -1.49
N GLN A 176 -2.07 -3.74 -2.24
CA GLN A 176 -2.38 -2.37 -1.82
C GLN A 176 -1.52 -1.92 -0.64
N ALA A 177 -0.28 -1.58 -0.96
CA ALA A 177 0.81 -1.31 -0.02
C ALA A 177 0.48 -0.39 1.18
N ILE A 178 -0.36 0.63 0.98
CA ILE A 178 -0.77 1.58 2.05
C ILE A 178 -1.77 0.93 3.02
N GLU A 179 -2.67 0.08 2.52
CA GLU A 179 -3.61 -0.64 3.38
C GLU A 179 -2.90 -1.70 4.23
N ASP A 180 -1.96 -2.42 3.62
CA ASP A 180 -1.14 -3.41 4.33
C ASP A 180 -0.35 -2.73 5.46
N ALA A 181 0.24 -1.56 5.19
CA ALA A 181 0.94 -0.76 6.18
C ALA A 181 0.00 -0.31 7.33
N ALA A 182 -1.24 0.07 7.02
CA ALA A 182 -2.22 0.44 8.04
C ALA A 182 -2.62 -0.74 8.95
N VAL A 183 -2.82 -1.93 8.38
CA VAL A 183 -3.15 -3.14 9.17
C VAL A 183 -1.97 -3.55 10.04
N LEU A 184 -0.74 -3.54 9.50
CA LEU A 184 0.47 -3.77 10.29
C LEU A 184 0.62 -2.73 11.41
N GLY A 185 0.35 -1.45 11.11
CA GLY A 185 0.36 -0.38 12.10
C GLY A 185 -0.57 -0.64 13.29
N ASN A 186 -1.79 -1.11 13.04
CA ASN A 186 -2.71 -1.50 14.12
C ASN A 186 -2.18 -2.68 14.93
N LEU A 187 -1.69 -3.74 14.26
CA LEU A 187 -1.11 -4.90 14.94
C LEU A 187 0.08 -4.51 15.82
N PHE A 188 0.95 -3.62 15.32
CA PHE A 188 2.11 -3.15 16.07
C PHE A 188 1.72 -2.30 17.28
N ALA A 189 0.68 -1.46 17.13
CA ALA A 189 0.16 -0.65 18.23
C ALA A 189 -0.51 -1.51 19.31
N GLU A 190 -1.34 -2.49 18.91
CA GLU A 190 -2.10 -3.36 19.82
C GLU A 190 -1.17 -4.33 20.57
N ASN A 191 -0.21 -4.94 19.88
CA ASN A 191 0.61 -6.03 20.40
C ASN A 191 2.04 -5.61 20.69
N ARG A 192 2.32 -4.32 20.92
CA ARG A 192 3.69 -3.78 21.05
C ARG A 192 4.59 -4.58 22.00
N LYS A 193 4.06 -5.01 23.15
CA LYS A 193 4.82 -5.75 24.18
C LYS A 193 5.00 -7.24 23.84
N THR A 194 4.03 -7.84 23.16
CA THR A 194 4.01 -9.27 22.83
C THR A 194 4.32 -9.54 21.37
N LEU A 195 4.81 -8.52 20.63
CA LEU A 195 4.97 -8.60 19.18
C LEU A 195 5.88 -9.78 18.77
N VAL A 196 6.92 -10.03 19.58
CA VAL A 196 7.87 -11.14 19.43
C VAL A 196 7.35 -12.43 20.05
N GLU A 197 6.78 -12.36 21.25
CA GLU A 197 6.30 -13.52 22.00
C GLU A 197 5.17 -14.25 21.26
N ASP A 198 4.28 -13.49 20.63
CA ASP A 198 3.10 -13.98 19.91
C ASP A 198 3.26 -13.84 18.38
N THR A 199 4.50 -13.93 17.86
CA THR A 199 4.78 -13.71 16.44
C THR A 199 3.89 -14.54 15.51
N GLU A 200 3.67 -15.82 15.82
CA GLU A 200 2.82 -16.69 15.00
C GLU A 200 1.34 -16.24 15.02
N LEU A 201 0.84 -15.84 16.18
CA LEU A 201 -0.51 -15.30 16.32
C LEU A 201 -0.63 -14.00 15.51
N ASN A 202 0.29 -13.06 15.67
CA ASN A 202 0.30 -11.78 14.95
C ASN A 202 0.35 -11.96 13.43
N LEU A 203 1.20 -12.87 12.95
CA LEU A 203 1.27 -13.21 11.53
C LEU A 203 -0.03 -13.87 11.04
N SER A 204 -0.64 -14.74 11.84
CA SER A 204 -1.92 -15.36 11.51
C SER A 204 -3.07 -14.34 11.46
N THR A 205 -3.10 -13.37 12.39
CA THR A 205 -4.08 -12.28 12.40
C THR A 205 -3.92 -11.41 11.16
N TYR A 206 -2.69 -11.01 10.82
CA TYR A 206 -2.41 -10.29 9.58
C TYR A 206 -2.87 -11.07 8.34
N ALA A 207 -2.53 -12.36 8.26
CA ALA A 207 -2.90 -13.23 7.15
C ALA A 207 -4.42 -13.36 7.01
N ASN A 208 -5.13 -13.59 8.11
CA ASN A 208 -6.59 -13.71 8.12
C ASN A 208 -7.28 -12.42 7.66
N ILE A 209 -6.72 -11.25 7.97
CA ILE A 209 -7.25 -9.96 7.54
C ILE A 209 -6.94 -9.71 6.05
N ARG A 210 -5.70 -9.97 5.60
CA ARG A 210 -5.21 -9.52 4.29
C ARG A 210 -5.29 -10.56 3.18
N GLU A 211 -5.08 -11.84 3.45
CA GLU A 211 -5.08 -12.87 2.39
C GLU A 211 -6.37 -12.93 1.58
N PRO A 212 -7.59 -12.92 2.18
CA PRO A 212 -8.82 -12.95 1.40
C PRO A 212 -8.90 -11.77 0.45
N ARG A 213 -8.58 -10.57 0.95
CA ARG A 213 -8.59 -9.34 0.16
C ARG A 213 -7.55 -9.35 -0.95
N THR A 214 -6.35 -9.90 -0.69
CA THR A 214 -5.32 -10.09 -1.70
C THR A 214 -5.76 -11.05 -2.81
N LYS A 215 -6.39 -12.16 -2.44
CA LYS A 215 -6.94 -13.13 -3.40
C LYS A 215 -8.06 -12.49 -4.24
N ASP A 216 -8.97 -11.75 -3.61
CA ASP A 216 -10.06 -11.04 -4.29
C ASP A 216 -9.53 -10.00 -5.28
N LEU A 217 -8.55 -9.18 -4.88
CA LEU A 217 -7.96 -8.18 -5.76
C LEU A 217 -7.18 -8.79 -6.92
N SER A 218 -6.39 -9.83 -6.68
CA SER A 218 -5.68 -10.53 -7.76
C SER A 218 -6.67 -11.11 -8.76
N LYS A 219 -7.69 -11.84 -8.27
CA LYS A 219 -8.73 -12.42 -9.12
C LYS A 219 -9.51 -11.37 -9.89
N PHE A 220 -9.87 -10.26 -9.24
CA PHE A 220 -10.51 -9.12 -9.90
C PHE A 220 -9.61 -8.53 -10.99
N SER A 221 -8.33 -8.28 -10.68
CA SER A 221 -7.36 -7.72 -11.63
C SER A 221 -7.15 -8.63 -12.84
N ASP A 222 -7.03 -9.94 -12.63
CA ASP A 222 -6.86 -10.91 -13.71
C ASP A 222 -8.10 -10.97 -14.61
N ASN A 223 -9.30 -11.04 -14.01
CA ASN A 223 -10.56 -11.02 -14.75
C ASN A 223 -10.77 -9.69 -15.50
N PHE A 224 -10.43 -8.58 -14.86
CA PHE A 224 -10.52 -7.26 -15.46
C PHE A 224 -9.51 -7.14 -16.61
N ALA A 225 -8.29 -7.62 -16.46
CA ALA A 225 -7.29 -7.65 -17.52
C ALA A 225 -7.78 -8.51 -18.70
N LEU A 226 -8.34 -9.69 -18.46
CA LEU A 226 -8.90 -10.54 -19.51
C LEU A 226 -10.03 -9.83 -20.29
N LEU A 227 -10.99 -9.23 -19.59
CA LEU A 227 -12.09 -8.50 -20.23
C LEU A 227 -11.60 -7.33 -21.09
N HIS A 228 -10.53 -6.65 -20.68
CA HIS A 228 -10.08 -5.42 -21.32
C HIS A 228 -8.93 -5.60 -22.32
N THR A 229 -8.13 -6.66 -22.19
CA THR A 229 -6.95 -6.90 -23.02
C THR A 229 -7.07 -8.16 -23.89
N ALA A 230 -7.93 -9.13 -23.57
CA ALA A 230 -8.00 -10.38 -24.32
C ALA A 230 -8.83 -10.28 -25.61
N ARG A 231 -8.46 -11.13 -26.58
CA ARG A 231 -9.30 -11.49 -27.72
C ARG A 231 -10.29 -12.56 -27.26
N LEU A 232 -11.48 -12.15 -26.79
CA LEU A 232 -12.56 -13.09 -26.50
C LEU A 232 -12.83 -13.99 -27.73
N PRO A 233 -13.33 -15.23 -27.52
CA PRO A 233 -13.59 -16.18 -28.60
C PRO A 233 -14.41 -15.55 -29.74
N TYR A 234 -14.12 -15.97 -30.97
CA TYR A 234 -14.79 -15.51 -32.19
C TYR A 234 -14.67 -13.99 -32.47
N GLY A 235 -13.70 -13.30 -31.85
CA GLY A 235 -13.47 -11.87 -32.10
C GLY A 235 -14.56 -10.96 -31.50
N THR A 236 -15.37 -11.45 -30.56
CA THR A 236 -16.48 -10.72 -29.93
C THR A 236 -16.04 -9.66 -28.91
N GLY A 237 -14.76 -9.66 -28.52
CA GLY A 237 -14.17 -8.77 -27.51
C GLY A 237 -14.47 -7.27 -27.71
N PRO A 238 -14.31 -6.70 -28.92
CA PRO A 238 -14.63 -5.30 -29.17
C PRO A 238 -16.12 -4.95 -28.98
N LEU A 239 -17.04 -5.83 -29.39
CA LEU A 239 -18.48 -5.61 -29.25
C LEU A 239 -18.91 -5.66 -27.78
N ILE A 240 -18.42 -6.66 -27.03
CA ILE A 240 -18.72 -6.80 -25.60
C ILE A 240 -18.20 -5.60 -24.81
N ARG A 241 -16.96 -5.17 -25.05
CA ARG A 241 -16.41 -3.95 -24.40
C ARG A 241 -17.19 -2.70 -24.79
N TRP A 242 -17.61 -2.59 -26.04
CA TRP A 242 -18.44 -1.46 -26.48
C TRP A 242 -19.79 -1.45 -25.77
N LEU A 243 -20.52 -2.57 -25.72
CA LEU A 243 -21.78 -2.67 -24.98
C LEU A 243 -21.59 -2.37 -23.50
N LEU A 244 -20.60 -3.01 -22.87
CA LEU A 244 -20.29 -2.83 -21.46
C LEU A 244 -20.00 -1.37 -21.12
N TYR A 245 -19.09 -0.73 -21.84
CA TYR A 245 -18.71 0.63 -21.53
C TYR A 245 -19.70 1.67 -22.01
N THR A 246 -20.47 1.42 -23.07
CA THR A 246 -21.46 2.41 -23.54
C THR A 246 -22.75 2.35 -22.72
N LEU A 247 -23.18 1.15 -22.30
CA LEU A 247 -24.50 0.95 -21.71
C LEU A 247 -24.49 0.86 -20.19
N VAL A 248 -23.38 0.46 -19.56
CA VAL A 248 -23.33 0.32 -18.10
C VAL A 248 -23.20 1.70 -17.44
N PRO A 249 -24.19 2.12 -16.62
CA PRO A 249 -24.19 3.44 -16.01
C PRO A 249 -23.13 3.55 -14.90
N THR A 250 -22.70 4.78 -14.61
CA THR A 250 -21.64 5.07 -13.61
C THR A 250 -21.96 4.50 -12.23
N TRP A 251 -23.22 4.60 -11.78
CA TRP A 251 -23.61 4.10 -10.46
C TRP A 251 -23.41 2.59 -10.32
N PHE A 252 -23.58 1.82 -11.40
CA PHE A 252 -23.36 0.37 -11.38
C PHE A 252 -21.88 0.09 -11.11
N TRP A 253 -20.97 0.79 -11.79
CA TRP A 253 -19.52 0.66 -11.55
C TRP A 253 -19.13 1.03 -10.12
N ILE A 254 -19.69 2.11 -9.56
CA ILE A 254 -19.44 2.51 -8.17
C ILE A 254 -19.90 1.41 -7.19
N ASN A 255 -21.08 0.83 -7.42
CA ASN A 255 -21.59 -0.25 -6.58
C ASN A 255 -20.78 -1.54 -6.75
N TYR A 256 -20.47 -1.92 -7.99
CA TYR A 256 -19.69 -3.10 -8.33
C TYR A 256 -18.28 -3.04 -7.75
N LEU A 257 -17.62 -1.87 -7.80
CA LEU A 257 -16.32 -1.64 -7.18
C LEU A 257 -16.43 -1.28 -5.69
N GLY A 258 -17.63 -1.38 -5.11
CA GLY A 258 -17.88 -1.06 -3.71
C GLY A 258 -17.06 -1.94 -2.77
N TRP A 259 -16.86 -3.23 -3.06
CA TRP A 259 -16.02 -4.10 -2.21
C TRP A 259 -14.55 -3.61 -2.15
N LEU A 260 -14.07 -2.97 -3.21
CA LEU A 260 -12.71 -2.42 -3.29
C LEU A 260 -12.61 -1.11 -2.51
N TYR A 261 -13.53 -0.17 -2.78
CA TYR A 261 -13.47 1.20 -2.25
C TYR A 261 -14.23 1.43 -0.94
N LYS A 262 -15.11 0.53 -0.49
CA LYS A 262 -15.76 0.65 0.84
C LYS A 262 -14.84 0.26 1.98
N TYR A 263 -13.82 -0.56 1.72
CA TYR A 263 -12.80 -0.80 2.71
C TYR A 263 -11.94 0.45 2.84
N GLN A 264 -11.95 1.05 4.03
CA GLN A 264 -11.43 2.39 4.30
C GLN A 264 -10.58 2.30 5.58
N PRO A 265 -9.37 1.71 5.52
CA PRO A 265 -8.60 1.40 6.71
C PRO A 265 -8.15 2.66 7.43
N THR A 266 -8.02 2.55 8.75
CA THR A 266 -7.45 3.57 9.64
C THR A 266 -6.49 2.92 10.63
N ILE A 267 -5.51 3.69 11.09
CA ILE A 267 -4.68 3.32 12.24
C ILE A 267 -5.36 3.85 13.50
N VAL A 268 -5.96 2.98 14.31
CA VAL A 268 -6.80 3.37 15.46
C VAL A 268 -6.01 4.19 16.47
N ALA A 269 -4.76 3.79 16.74
CA ALA A 269 -3.87 4.46 17.68
C ALA A 269 -3.48 5.89 17.25
N LEU A 270 -3.64 6.26 15.97
CA LEU A 270 -3.35 7.61 15.47
C LEU A 270 -4.58 8.55 15.48
N GLY A 271 -5.72 8.09 16.00
CA GLY A 271 -6.94 8.88 16.08
C GLY A 271 -7.67 9.03 14.74
N THR A 272 -8.70 9.88 14.71
CA THR A 272 -9.56 10.04 13.54
C THR A 272 -8.92 10.92 12.45
N PRO A 273 -8.98 10.51 11.17
CA PRO A 273 -8.56 11.35 10.04
C PRO A 273 -9.36 12.66 9.95
N SER A 274 -8.74 13.73 9.47
CA SER A 274 -9.27 15.10 9.43
C SER A 274 -10.57 15.24 8.63
N ALA A 275 -10.72 14.51 7.52
CA ALA A 275 -11.96 14.58 6.72
C ALA A 275 -13.18 13.97 7.44
N HIS A 276 -12.98 13.20 8.51
CA HIS A 276 -14.09 12.61 9.27
C HIS A 276 -14.77 13.60 10.22
N GLU A 277 -14.08 14.67 10.63
CA GLU A 277 -14.62 15.73 11.48
C GLU A 277 -15.58 16.67 10.72
N LYS A 278 -15.36 16.86 9.41
CA LYS A 278 -16.16 17.78 8.58
C LYS A 278 -17.59 17.29 8.26
N ASN A 279 -17.87 16.00 8.43
CA ASN A 279 -19.21 15.42 8.20
C ASN A 279 -20.06 15.28 9.48
N LYS A 280 -19.60 15.85 10.61
CA LYS A 280 -20.35 15.90 11.88
C LYS A 280 -20.88 17.31 12.23
N GLY A 281 -20.76 18.27 11.32
CA GLY A 281 -21.26 19.64 11.45
C GLY A 281 -22.43 19.91 10.53
#